data_AF-A0A521JUV9-F1
#
_entry.id   AF-A0A521JUV9-F1
#
_cell.length_a   1.000
_cell.length_b   1.000
_cell.length_c   1.000
_cell.angle_alpha   90.00
_cell.angle_beta   90.00
_cell.angle_gamma   90.00
#
_symmetry.space_group_name_H-M   'P 1'
#
loop_
_entity.id
_entity.type
_entity.pdbx_description
1 polymer ?
#
loop_
_entity_poly.entity_id
_entity_poly.type
_entity_poly.pdbx_seq_one_letter_code
_entity_poly.pdbx_strand_id
1 'polypeptide(L)'
;MSARLFRVGELAPRERASLEQGLRADLDGIDRVAIDSLGRGTVVMREGADAAPEALSASLSKRGSTAADFELRRWPRLDATYEVSVAGMSCSSETRKVADALAGVAKVIAVHVDREAGTATLWLKEPCDALEGNVRAALASAGFAPSRFELRADGAPGSG
;
A
#
# COMPACT_ATOMS: atom_id res chain seq x y z
N MET A 1 8.24 8.25 12.49
CA MET A 1 8.60 7.60 11.22
C MET A 1 8.25 8.55 10.08
N SER A 2 8.89 8.40 8.94
CA SER A 2 8.57 9.13 7.71
C SER A 2 8.11 8.13 6.66
N ALA A 3 7.26 8.56 5.73
CA ALA A 3 6.97 7.76 4.56
C ALA A 3 7.11 8.59 3.31
N ARG A 4 7.62 7.96 2.25
CA ARG A 4 7.69 8.53 0.92
C ARG A 4 6.66 7.85 0.05
N LEU A 5 5.70 8.63 -0.43
CA LEU A 5 4.74 8.21 -1.45
C LEU A 5 5.32 8.54 -2.82
N PHE A 6 5.02 7.71 -3.80
CA PHE A 6 5.46 7.90 -5.17
C PHE A 6 4.54 7.17 -6.15
N ARG A 7 4.67 7.48 -7.43
CA ARG A 7 3.94 6.84 -8.53
C ARG A 7 4.91 6.18 -9.49
N VAL A 8 4.62 4.95 -9.87
CA VAL A 8 5.25 4.23 -10.99
C VAL A 8 4.18 3.91 -12.05
N GLY A 9 4.59 3.38 -13.20
CA GLY A 9 3.65 2.82 -14.17
C GLY A 9 2.81 1.68 -13.57
N GLU A 10 1.73 1.27 -14.25
CA GLU A 10 1.08 0.00 -13.90
C GLU A 10 2.09 -1.15 -14.10
N LEU A 11 2.16 -2.05 -13.12
CA LEU A 11 3.17 -3.10 -13.06
C LEU A 11 2.47 -4.45 -12.85
N ALA A 12 2.99 -5.49 -13.50
CA ALA A 12 2.56 -6.85 -13.23
C ALA A 12 2.98 -7.29 -11.82
N PRO A 13 2.31 -8.27 -11.20
CA PRO A 13 2.59 -8.72 -9.83
C PRO A 13 4.08 -9.05 -9.57
N ARG A 14 4.74 -9.70 -10.54
CA ARG A 14 6.16 -10.06 -10.44
C ARG A 14 7.07 -8.83 -10.43
N GLU A 15 6.74 -7.83 -11.24
CA GLU A 15 7.51 -6.58 -11.30
C GLU A 15 7.32 -5.79 -10.01
N ARG A 16 6.09 -5.68 -9.51
CA ARG A 16 5.80 -5.05 -8.21
C ARG A 16 6.61 -5.70 -7.08
N ALA A 17 6.54 -7.02 -6.94
CA ALA A 17 7.30 -7.74 -5.92
C ALA A 17 8.82 -7.55 -6.07
N SER A 18 9.34 -7.53 -7.30
CA SER A 18 10.76 -7.28 -7.59
C SER A 18 11.19 -5.86 -7.20
N LEU A 19 10.36 -4.85 -7.46
CA LEU A 19 10.63 -3.47 -7.04
C LEU A 19 10.59 -3.33 -5.53
N GLU A 20 9.57 -3.88 -4.87
CA GLU A 20 9.45 -3.82 -3.42
C GLU A 20 10.62 -4.52 -2.71
N GLN A 21 11.01 -5.72 -3.16
CA GLN A 21 12.18 -6.41 -2.64
C GLN A 21 13.46 -5.61 -2.92
N GLY A 22 13.54 -5.03 -4.10
CA GLY A 22 14.65 -4.22 -4.53
C GLY A 22 14.88 -2.98 -3.69
N LEU A 23 13.82 -2.23 -3.43
CA LEU A 23 13.83 -1.06 -2.56
C LEU A 23 14.35 -1.43 -1.17
N ARG A 24 13.85 -2.52 -0.58
CA ARG A 24 14.32 -3.02 0.73
C ARG A 24 15.81 -3.40 0.74
N ALA A 25 16.34 -3.87 -0.40
CA ALA A 25 17.74 -4.26 -0.51
C ALA A 25 18.68 -3.08 -0.79
N ASP A 26 18.22 -2.08 -1.55
CA ASP A 26 19.02 -0.93 -1.98
C ASP A 26 19.00 0.22 -0.95
N LEU A 27 17.97 0.31 -0.10
CA LEU A 27 17.76 1.42 0.82
C LEU A 27 17.81 0.95 2.27
N ASP A 28 18.75 1.52 3.02
CA ASP A 28 18.83 1.30 4.46
C ASP A 28 17.69 2.03 5.20
N GLY A 29 17.15 1.36 6.21
CA GLY A 29 16.16 1.98 7.10
C GLY A 29 14.73 1.93 6.60
N ILE A 30 14.41 1.18 5.54
CA ILE A 30 13.02 0.86 5.21
C ILE A 30 12.42 -0.03 6.31
N ASP A 31 11.30 0.43 6.85
CA ASP A 31 10.43 -0.37 7.73
C ASP A 31 9.45 -1.19 6.88
N ARG A 32 8.75 -0.53 5.94
CA ARG A 32 7.76 -1.14 5.06
C ARG A 32 7.80 -0.55 3.66
N VAL A 33 7.39 -1.33 2.69
CA VAL A 33 7.13 -0.87 1.34
C VAL A 33 5.96 -1.65 0.74
N ALA A 34 5.10 -0.94 0.02
CA ALA A 34 4.00 -1.50 -0.74
C ALA A 34 3.82 -0.73 -2.05
N ILE A 35 3.59 -1.46 -3.14
CA ILE A 35 3.28 -0.93 -4.47
C ILE A 35 2.01 -1.65 -4.97
N ASP A 36 0.99 -0.86 -5.27
CA ASP A 36 -0.31 -1.40 -5.71
C ASP A 36 -0.40 -1.61 -7.22
N SER A 37 -1.46 -2.27 -7.69
CA SER A 37 -1.68 -2.54 -9.13
C SER A 37 -1.88 -1.26 -9.96
N LEU A 38 -2.16 -0.11 -9.32
CA LEU A 38 -2.30 1.20 -9.96
C LEU A 38 -0.98 2.00 -9.96
N GLY A 39 0.13 1.37 -9.55
CA GLY A 39 1.44 2.00 -9.45
C GLY A 39 1.58 2.99 -8.29
N ARG A 40 0.71 2.95 -7.27
CA ARG A 40 0.85 3.73 -6.03
C ARG A 40 1.86 3.03 -5.12
N GLY A 41 3.02 3.66 -4.96
CA GLY A 41 4.06 3.21 -4.05
C GLY A 41 4.04 3.98 -2.74
N THR A 42 4.29 3.30 -1.63
CA THR A 42 4.59 3.93 -0.34
C THR A 42 5.72 3.18 0.34
N VAL A 43 6.76 3.90 0.72
CA VAL A 43 7.89 3.40 1.50
C VAL A 43 7.86 4.08 2.86
N VAL A 44 7.71 3.31 3.93
CA VAL A 44 7.80 3.78 5.32
C VAL A 44 9.23 3.55 5.80
N MET A 45 9.84 4.61 6.32
CA MET A 45 11.19 4.62 6.86
C MET A 45 11.15 4.59 8.39
N ARG A 46 12.11 3.86 8.97
CA ARG A 46 12.40 3.89 10.40
C ARG A 46 12.71 5.30 10.86
N GLU A 47 12.55 5.54 12.16
CA GLU A 47 12.83 6.84 12.73
C GLU A 47 14.29 7.25 12.54
N GLY A 48 14.52 8.50 12.12
CA GLY A 48 15.84 9.02 11.81
C GLY A 48 16.39 8.63 10.43
N ALA A 49 15.70 7.75 9.70
CA ALA A 49 16.02 7.45 8.31
C ALA A 49 15.20 8.33 7.35
N ASP A 50 15.80 8.68 6.22
CA ASP A 50 15.10 9.31 5.10
C ASP A 50 15.57 8.67 3.79
N ALA A 51 14.61 8.26 2.98
CA ALA A 51 14.87 7.83 1.62
C ALA A 51 14.68 9.06 0.72
N ALA A 52 15.80 9.64 0.32
CA ALA A 52 15.82 10.73 -0.64
C ALA A 52 15.15 10.28 -1.96
N PRO A 53 14.36 11.14 -2.63
CA PRO A 53 13.73 10.83 -3.91
C PRO A 53 14.73 10.33 -4.96
N GLU A 54 15.96 10.81 -4.92
CA GLU A 54 17.04 10.43 -5.83
C GLU A 54 17.48 8.98 -5.60
N ALA A 55 17.60 8.56 -4.33
CA ALA A 55 17.97 7.19 -3.99
C ALA A 55 16.86 6.20 -4.36
N LEU A 56 15.60 6.56 -4.10
CA LEU A 56 14.43 5.80 -4.56
C LEU A 56 14.39 5.69 -6.08
N SER A 57 14.55 6.81 -6.78
CA SER A 57 14.57 6.86 -8.24
C SER A 57 15.71 6.02 -8.82
N ALA A 58 16.89 6.06 -8.21
CA ALA A 58 18.03 5.26 -8.63
C ALA A 58 17.78 3.75 -8.45
N SER A 59 17.22 3.33 -7.31
CA SER A 59 16.86 1.92 -7.07
C SER A 59 15.79 1.42 -8.06
N LEU A 60 14.77 2.22 -8.33
CA LEU A 60 13.73 1.89 -9.30
C LEU A 60 14.28 1.84 -10.74
N SER A 61 15.13 2.80 -11.11
CA SER A 61 15.73 2.88 -12.45
C SER A 61 16.65 1.69 -12.74
N LYS A 62 17.39 1.19 -11.74
CA LYS A 62 18.17 -0.06 -11.86
C LYS A 62 17.30 -1.26 -12.27
N ARG A 63 16.00 -1.20 -12.01
CA ARG A 63 15.01 -2.26 -12.26
C ARG A 63 14.08 -1.93 -13.42
N GLY A 64 14.43 -0.91 -14.22
CA GLY A 64 13.67 -0.52 -15.41
C GLY A 64 12.36 0.22 -15.10
N SER A 65 12.18 0.73 -13.89
CA SER A 65 11.00 1.50 -13.49
C SER A 65 11.37 2.95 -13.20
N THR A 66 10.49 3.88 -13.56
CA THR A 66 10.63 5.29 -13.22
C THR A 66 9.54 5.66 -12.23
N ALA A 67 9.92 6.41 -11.20
CA ALA A 67 8.97 6.99 -10.26
C ALA A 67 8.84 8.50 -10.43
N ALA A 68 7.64 8.99 -10.17
CA ALA A 68 7.27 10.38 -10.16
C ALA A 68 6.43 10.70 -8.91
N ASP A 69 6.03 11.96 -8.76
CA ASP A 69 5.12 12.43 -7.72
C ASP A 69 5.56 12.06 -6.29
N PHE A 70 6.86 12.27 -6.01
CA PHE A 70 7.40 11.99 -4.69
C PHE A 70 6.83 12.95 -3.64
N GLU A 71 6.19 12.40 -2.63
CA GLU A 71 5.63 13.15 -1.51
C GLU A 71 6.19 12.60 -0.19
N LEU A 72 6.72 13.49 0.65
CA LEU A 72 7.12 13.15 2.01
C LEU A 72 5.95 13.35 2.96
N ARG A 73 5.61 12.31 3.70
CA ARG A 73 4.54 12.35 4.69
C ARG A 73 5.03 11.87 6.06
N ARG A 74 4.53 12.47 7.14
CA ARG A 74 4.77 11.93 8.48
C ARG A 74 3.98 10.64 8.66
N TRP A 75 4.66 9.62 9.17
CA TRP A 75 4.04 8.35 9.48
C TRP A 75 3.88 8.17 10.99
N PRO A 76 2.67 7.81 11.46
CA PRO A 76 2.41 7.56 12.87
C PRO A 76 3.14 6.31 13.36
N ARG A 77 3.50 6.28 14.65
CA ARG A 77 4.25 5.17 15.26
C ARG A 77 3.40 3.98 15.67
N LEU A 78 2.10 4.19 15.89
CA LEU A 78 1.15 3.16 16.31
C LEU A 78 0.39 2.59 15.12
N ASP A 79 1.00 2.61 13.93
CA ASP A 79 0.28 2.23 12.73
C ASP A 79 -0.10 0.74 12.74
N ALA A 80 -1.20 0.45 12.06
CA ALA A 80 -1.74 -0.89 11.95
C ALA A 80 -1.98 -1.22 10.49
N THR A 81 -1.63 -2.44 10.10
CA THR A 81 -1.85 -2.96 8.76
C THR A 81 -3.06 -3.90 8.78
N TYR A 82 -4.04 -3.65 7.93
CA TYR A 82 -5.16 -4.57 7.71
C TYR A 82 -5.17 -5.03 6.26
N GLU A 83 -5.54 -6.28 6.04
CA GLU A 83 -5.78 -6.83 4.72
C GLU A 83 -7.26 -7.14 4.54
N VAL A 84 -7.78 -6.75 3.38
CA VAL A 84 -9.19 -6.90 3.02
C VAL A 84 -9.27 -7.65 1.71
N SER A 85 -9.95 -8.79 1.68
CA SER A 85 -10.22 -9.49 0.42
C SER A 85 -11.45 -8.90 -0.25
N VAL A 86 -11.30 -8.41 -1.47
CA VAL A 86 -12.35 -7.78 -2.27
C VAL A 86 -12.45 -8.51 -3.61
N ALA A 87 -13.51 -9.30 -3.77
CA ALA A 87 -13.79 -9.96 -5.03
C ALA A 87 -14.40 -8.98 -6.05
N GLY A 88 -14.26 -9.30 -7.34
CA GLY A 88 -14.94 -8.56 -8.42
C GLY A 88 -14.18 -7.37 -9.00
N MET A 89 -12.89 -7.17 -8.68
CA MET A 89 -12.04 -6.17 -9.33
C MET A 89 -11.48 -6.73 -10.65
N SER A 90 -12.23 -6.61 -11.74
CA SER A 90 -11.82 -7.12 -13.06
C SER A 90 -11.03 -6.11 -13.89
N CYS A 91 -11.18 -4.81 -13.61
CA CYS A 91 -10.58 -3.73 -14.39
C CYS A 91 -9.97 -2.61 -13.51
N SER A 92 -9.01 -1.83 -14.04
CA SER A 92 -8.35 -0.74 -13.31
C SER A 92 -9.32 0.32 -12.77
N SER A 93 -10.45 0.55 -13.45
CA SER A 93 -11.53 1.45 -12.97
C SER A 93 -12.18 0.95 -11.68
N GLU A 94 -12.39 -0.37 -11.55
CA GLU A 94 -12.95 -0.99 -10.35
C GLU A 94 -11.94 -0.96 -9.21
N THR A 95 -10.68 -1.29 -9.51
CA THR A 95 -9.56 -1.15 -8.57
C THR A 95 -9.44 0.27 -8.03
N ARG A 96 -9.58 1.29 -8.90
CA ARG A 96 -9.57 2.70 -8.49
C ARG A 96 -10.75 3.06 -7.61
N LYS A 97 -11.97 2.60 -7.94
CA LYS A 97 -13.15 2.80 -7.08
C LYS A 97 -12.95 2.22 -5.68
N VAL A 98 -12.42 1.00 -5.60
CA VAL A 98 -12.09 0.34 -4.33
C VAL A 98 -11.04 1.15 -3.57
N ALA A 99 -9.94 1.53 -4.24
CA ALA A 99 -8.87 2.31 -3.63
C ALA A 99 -9.38 3.65 -3.07
N ASP A 100 -10.21 4.36 -3.83
CA ASP A 100 -10.73 5.68 -3.45
C ASP A 100 -11.79 5.55 -2.34
N ALA A 101 -12.64 4.53 -2.37
CA ALA A 101 -13.60 4.25 -1.29
C ALA A 101 -12.89 3.94 0.04
N LEU A 102 -11.84 3.12 -0.01
CA LEU A 102 -11.03 2.77 1.16
C LEU A 102 -10.20 3.95 1.66
N ALA A 103 -9.68 4.79 0.77
CA ALA A 103 -8.94 5.99 1.15
C ALA A 103 -9.82 7.04 1.86
N GLY A 104 -11.14 7.03 1.60
CA GLY A 104 -12.11 7.85 2.31
C GLY A 104 -12.45 7.40 3.72
N VAL A 105 -12.01 6.20 4.14
CA VAL A 105 -12.30 5.68 5.48
C VAL A 105 -11.46 6.42 6.52
N ALA A 106 -12.12 6.90 7.59
CA ALA A 106 -11.45 7.60 8.67
C ALA A 106 -10.29 6.77 9.27
N LYS A 107 -9.19 7.44 9.64
CA LYS A 107 -7.93 6.87 10.16
C LYS A 107 -7.07 6.10 9.15
N VAL A 108 -7.57 5.77 7.96
CA VAL A 108 -6.74 5.23 6.88
C VAL A 108 -5.79 6.33 6.39
N ILE A 109 -4.52 5.98 6.26
CA ILE A 109 -3.49 6.87 5.74
C ILE A 109 -2.98 6.42 4.38
N ALA A 110 -2.87 5.12 4.13
CA ALA A 110 -2.56 4.60 2.82
C ALA A 110 -3.38 3.36 2.50
N VAL A 111 -3.61 3.18 1.21
CA VAL A 111 -4.35 2.06 0.64
C VAL A 111 -3.54 1.55 -0.54
N HIS A 112 -3.30 0.25 -0.56
CA HIS A 112 -2.69 -0.45 -1.68
C HIS A 112 -3.60 -1.57 -2.12
N VAL A 113 -4.15 -1.47 -3.33
CA VAL A 113 -5.05 -2.48 -3.88
C VAL A 113 -4.30 -3.38 -4.85
N ASP A 114 -4.29 -4.68 -4.55
CA ASP A 114 -3.81 -5.72 -5.44
C ASP A 114 -5.00 -6.31 -6.20
N ARG A 115 -5.16 -5.87 -7.46
CA ARG A 115 -6.24 -6.35 -8.32
C ARG A 115 -6.08 -7.84 -8.64
N GLU A 116 -4.84 -8.29 -8.85
CA GLU A 116 -4.56 -9.66 -9.26
C GLU A 116 -4.80 -10.66 -8.12
N ALA A 117 -4.46 -10.28 -6.90
CA ALA A 117 -4.74 -11.06 -5.69
C ALA A 117 -6.18 -10.88 -5.17
N GLY A 118 -6.93 -9.89 -5.66
CA GLY A 118 -8.25 -9.55 -5.13
C GLY A 118 -8.20 -9.08 -3.67
N THR A 119 -7.15 -8.34 -3.30
CA THR A 119 -6.92 -7.89 -1.93
C THR A 119 -6.61 -6.40 -1.87
N ALA A 120 -6.84 -5.79 -0.71
CA ALA A 120 -6.47 -4.42 -0.43
C ALA A 120 -5.80 -4.34 0.95
N THR A 121 -4.63 -3.74 0.98
CA THR A 121 -3.86 -3.47 2.19
C THR A 121 -4.15 -2.04 2.65
N LEU A 122 -4.60 -1.92 3.89
CA LEU A 122 -4.90 -0.67 4.56
C LEU A 122 -3.84 -0.39 5.62
N TRP A 123 -3.24 0.78 5.57
CA TRP A 123 -2.39 1.27 6.64
C TRP A 123 -3.12 2.38 7.39
N LEU A 124 -3.19 2.24 8.71
CA LEU A 124 -3.91 3.14 9.61
C LEU A 124 -2.98 3.88 10.55
N LYS A 125 -3.45 5.01 11.09
CA LYS A 125 -2.71 5.73 12.14
C LYS A 125 -2.58 4.99 13.46
N GLU A 126 -3.60 4.18 13.76
CA GLU A 126 -3.79 3.43 14.99
C GLU A 126 -4.78 2.29 14.72
N PRO A 127 -4.71 1.16 15.45
CA PRO A 127 -5.75 0.14 15.42
C PRO A 127 -7.13 0.74 15.70
N CYS A 128 -8.16 0.24 15.03
CA CYS A 128 -9.50 0.77 15.17
C CYS A 128 -10.53 -0.36 15.05
N ASP A 129 -11.27 -0.62 16.13
CA ASP A 129 -12.26 -1.70 16.17
C ASP A 129 -13.45 -1.44 15.25
N ALA A 130 -13.82 -0.17 15.04
CA ALA A 130 -14.88 0.22 14.12
C ALA A 130 -14.44 0.22 12.64
N LEU A 131 -13.17 -0.10 12.35
CA LEU A 131 -12.65 -0.07 10.99
C LEU A 131 -13.35 -1.04 10.07
N GLU A 132 -13.56 -2.29 10.52
CA GLU A 132 -14.18 -3.32 9.68
C GLU A 132 -15.57 -2.88 9.19
N GLY A 133 -16.40 -2.35 10.10
CA GLY A 133 -17.73 -1.84 9.76
C GLY A 133 -17.67 -0.68 8.75
N ASN A 134 -16.75 0.26 8.94
CA ASN A 134 -16.57 1.40 8.04
C ASN A 134 -16.05 0.98 6.66
N VAL A 135 -15.09 0.04 6.61
CA VAL A 135 -14.56 -0.53 5.36
C VAL A 135 -15.65 -1.28 4.61
N ARG A 136 -16.43 -2.12 5.30
CA ARG A 136 -17.57 -2.83 4.71
C ARG A 136 -18.59 -1.85 4.13
N ALA A 137 -18.93 -0.79 4.87
CA ALA A 137 -19.87 0.22 4.40
C ALA A 137 -19.34 1.01 3.20
N ALA A 138 -18.06 1.40 3.21
CA ALA A 138 -17.41 2.10 2.12
C ALA A 138 -17.37 1.25 0.83
N LEU A 139 -16.97 -0.02 0.96
CA LEU A 139 -16.96 -0.95 -0.17
C LEU A 139 -18.36 -1.24 -0.71
N ALA A 140 -19.34 -1.45 0.18
CA ALA A 140 -20.73 -1.67 -0.22
C ALA A 140 -21.29 -0.47 -1.01
N SER A 141 -20.95 0.75 -0.59
CA SER A 141 -21.33 1.99 -1.31
C SER A 141 -20.69 2.07 -2.70
N ALA A 142 -19.52 1.47 -2.89
CA ALA A 142 -18.84 1.34 -4.18
C ALA A 142 -19.31 0.12 -5.01
N GLY A 143 -20.21 -0.71 -4.47
CA GLY A 143 -20.74 -1.91 -5.13
C GLY A 143 -19.92 -3.18 -4.90
N PHE A 144 -19.02 -3.20 -3.91
CA PHE A 144 -18.16 -4.33 -3.59
C PHE A 144 -18.49 -4.93 -2.22
N ALA A 145 -18.34 -6.25 -2.09
CA ALA A 145 -18.52 -6.95 -0.83
C ALA A 145 -17.18 -7.57 -0.40
N PRO A 146 -16.58 -7.14 0.72
CA PRO A 146 -15.36 -7.77 1.22
C PRO A 146 -15.68 -9.15 1.83
N SER A 147 -14.92 -10.16 1.44
CA SER A 147 -15.09 -11.53 1.92
C SER A 147 -14.29 -11.82 3.19
N ARG A 148 -13.18 -11.12 3.40
CA ARG A 148 -12.28 -11.32 4.54
C ARG A 148 -11.69 -9.99 4.99
N PHE A 149 -11.48 -9.84 6.30
CA PHE A 149 -10.89 -8.67 6.92
C PHE A 149 -9.99 -9.13 8.06
N GLU A 150 -8.69 -8.86 7.98
CA GLU A 150 -7.72 -9.35 8.95
C GLU A 150 -6.70 -8.27 9.32
N LEU A 151 -6.38 -8.19 10.62
CA LEU A 151 -5.22 -7.45 11.08
C LEU A 151 -3.96 -8.23 10.70
N ARG A 152 -3.14 -7.64 9.83
CA ARG A 152 -1.80 -8.14 9.55
C ARG A 152 -0.93 -7.74 10.74
N ALA A 153 -0.43 -8.74 11.48
CA ALA A 153 0.66 -8.51 12.41
C ALA A 153 1.85 -7.97 11.62
N ASP A 154 2.29 -6.78 11.97
CA ASP A 154 3.38 -6.10 11.28
C ASP A 154 4.64 -6.97 11.30
N GLY A 155 5.07 -7.44 10.12
CA GLY A 155 6.30 -8.23 9.96
C GLY A 155 6.17 -9.73 9.66
N ALA A 156 5.04 -10.26 9.19
CA ALA A 156 5.00 -11.65 8.71
C ALA A 156 4.91 -11.75 7.16
N PRO A 157 5.89 -12.39 6.48
CA PRO A 157 5.68 -12.88 5.12
C PRO A 157 4.58 -13.95 5.15
N GLY A 158 3.76 -13.99 4.10
CA GLY A 158 2.64 -14.92 3.98
C GLY A 158 3.02 -16.34 4.38
N SER A 159 2.25 -16.91 5.31
CA SER A 159 2.27 -18.34 5.58
C SER A 159 0.89 -18.89 5.17
N GLY A 160 0.89 -19.69 4.11
CA GLY A 160 -0.27 -20.33 3.52
C GLY A 160 0.08 -20.94 2.18
#